data_AF-X0XIZ5-F1
#
_entry.id   AF-X0XIZ5-F1
#
_cell.length_a   1.000
_cell.length_b   1.000
_cell.length_c   1.000
_cell.angle_alpha   90.00
_cell.angle_beta   90.00
_cell.angle_gamma   90.00
#
_symmetry.space_group_name_H-M   'P 1'
#
loop_
_entity.id
_entity.type
_entity.pdbx_description
1 polymer ?
#
loop_
_entity_poly.entity_id
_entity_poly.type
_entity_poly.pdbx_seq_one_letter_code
_entity_poly.pdbx_strand_id
1 'polypeptide(L)'
;MSIYLYIILAYLLVLTVFNVYRVKKVKTQEEFMVAGRSVKTWVMVFTLICTWIGSGTFIAGAELASKAGFSAIWMPAGAFAGVIFIYFLAGKVRTFGQYTIGDILEERYGPLARFIGSIVIIISFTATVSYQFVAGGFILNVATDGAVPDSTGIIITAIFVLFFTASAGMIAVIYTDLPNGIIIVLACLL
;
A
#
# COMPACT_ATOMS: atom_id res chain seq x y z
N MET A 1 -4.12 10.74 -28.34
CA MET A 1 -3.47 10.18 -27.14
C MET A 1 -3.62 11.21 -26.04
N SER A 2 -4.46 10.93 -25.07
CA SER A 2 -4.87 11.92 -24.06
C SER A 2 -3.67 12.27 -23.17
N ILE A 3 -3.44 13.56 -22.94
CA ILE A 3 -2.30 14.11 -22.17
C ILE A 3 -2.08 13.39 -20.82
N TYR A 4 -3.17 12.89 -20.23
CA TYR A 4 -3.19 12.06 -19.03
C TYR A 4 -2.32 10.80 -19.12
N LEU A 5 -2.33 10.09 -20.26
CA LEU A 5 -1.53 8.88 -20.42
C LEU A 5 -0.03 9.18 -20.36
N TYR A 6 0.40 10.27 -20.99
CA TYR A 6 1.80 10.70 -20.92
C TYR A 6 2.22 11.07 -19.50
N ILE A 7 1.35 11.75 -18.75
CA ILE A 7 1.60 12.09 -17.34
C ILE A 7 1.71 10.82 -16.49
N ILE A 8 0.79 9.86 -16.65
CA ILE A 8 0.82 8.59 -15.92
C ILE A 8 2.10 7.82 -16.23
N LEU A 9 2.45 7.65 -17.52
CA LEU A 9 3.66 6.93 -17.91
C LEU A 9 4.94 7.60 -17.39
N ALA A 10 5.02 8.92 -17.48
CA ALA A 10 6.15 9.68 -16.94
C ALA A 10 6.25 9.50 -15.42
N TYR A 11 5.13 9.55 -14.71
CA TYR A 11 5.08 9.35 -13.27
C TYR A 11 5.56 7.95 -12.85
N LEU A 12 5.05 6.91 -13.50
CA LEU A 12 5.46 5.53 -13.26
C LEU A 12 6.95 5.31 -13.55
N LEU A 13 7.47 5.94 -14.60
CA LEU A 13 8.89 5.87 -14.94
C LEU A 13 9.76 6.54 -13.86
N VAL A 14 9.39 7.74 -13.40
CA VAL A 14 10.11 8.44 -12.32
C VAL A 14 10.12 7.60 -11.04
N LEU A 15 8.97 7.05 -10.65
CA LEU A 15 8.88 6.16 -9.49
C LEU A 15 9.77 4.92 -9.66
N THR A 16 9.77 4.30 -10.84
CA THR A 16 10.55 3.09 -11.12
C THR A 16 12.05 3.36 -11.04
N VAL A 17 12.51 4.46 -11.65
CA VAL A 17 13.93 4.88 -11.59
C VAL A 17 14.34 5.19 -10.15
N PHE A 18 13.49 5.90 -9.41
CA PHE A 18 13.73 6.21 -8.00
C PHE A 18 13.84 4.93 -7.15
N ASN A 19 12.95 3.97 -7.36
CA ASN A 19 12.94 2.69 -6.66
C ASN A 19 14.22 1.89 -6.94
N VAL A 20 14.59 1.71 -8.22
CA VAL A 20 15.81 1.00 -8.62
C VAL A 20 17.07 1.66 -8.05
N TYR A 21 17.11 3.00 -7.99
CA TYR A 21 18.22 3.72 -7.37
C TYR A 21 18.32 3.46 -5.86
N ARG A 22 17.19 3.34 -5.17
CA ARG A 22 17.14 3.12 -3.72
C ARG A 22 17.40 1.67 -3.33
N VAL A 23 16.86 0.70 -4.06
CA VAL A 23 17.06 -0.73 -3.72
C VAL A 23 18.53 -1.13 -3.82
N LYS A 24 19.31 -0.52 -4.75
CA LYS A 24 20.76 -0.73 -4.85
C LYS A 24 21.54 -0.40 -3.56
N LYS A 25 20.94 0.38 -2.65
CA LYS A 25 21.55 0.74 -1.36
C LYS A 25 21.21 -0.23 -0.23
N VAL A 26 20.24 -1.12 -0.43
CA VAL A 26 19.80 -2.12 0.55
C VAL A 26 20.68 -3.36 0.39
N LYS A 27 21.41 -3.75 1.44
CA LYS A 27 22.33 -4.89 1.44
C LYS A 27 21.94 -5.99 2.43
N THR A 28 21.17 -5.67 3.46
CA THR A 28 20.78 -6.62 4.51
C THR A 28 19.27 -6.85 4.53
N GLN A 29 18.86 -8.00 5.09
CA GLN A 29 17.45 -8.31 5.30
C GLN A 29 16.77 -7.30 6.24
N GLU A 30 17.49 -6.79 7.25
CA GLU A 30 16.97 -5.77 8.15
C GLU A 30 16.70 -4.44 7.43
N GLU A 31 17.60 -4.03 6.53
CA GLU A 31 17.39 -2.85 5.69
C GLU A 31 16.22 -3.06 4.71
N PHE A 32 16.05 -4.29 4.20
CA PHE A 32 14.97 -4.62 3.27
C PHE A 32 13.60 -4.67 3.95
N MET A 33 13.50 -5.32 5.12
CA MET A 33 12.22 -5.58 5.80
C MET A 33 11.78 -4.45 6.73
N VAL A 34 12.72 -3.80 7.44
CA VAL A 34 12.39 -2.81 8.49
C VAL A 34 13.14 -1.49 8.31
N ALA A 35 13.72 -1.26 7.13
CA ALA A 35 14.42 -0.02 6.81
C ALA A 35 15.56 0.32 7.79
N GLY A 36 16.19 -0.70 8.38
CA GLY A 36 17.26 -0.55 9.37
C GLY A 36 16.82 0.21 10.63
N ARG A 37 15.51 0.33 10.88
CA ARG A 37 14.92 1.05 12.03
C ARG A 37 15.39 2.51 12.16
N SER A 38 15.91 3.09 11.08
CA SER A 38 16.56 4.42 11.05
C SER A 38 15.61 5.54 10.61
N VAL A 39 14.38 5.20 10.24
CA VAL A 39 13.41 6.12 9.67
C VAL A 39 12.76 6.96 10.76
N LYS A 40 12.70 8.29 10.53
CA LYS A 40 12.05 9.23 11.45
C LYS A 40 10.58 8.87 11.65
N THR A 41 10.10 8.96 12.89
CA THR A 41 8.74 8.55 13.27
C THR A 41 7.64 9.22 12.45
N TRP A 42 7.77 10.52 12.13
CA TRP A 42 6.77 11.23 11.34
C TRP A 42 6.65 10.68 9.91
N VAL A 43 7.75 10.21 9.31
CA VAL A 43 7.73 9.58 7.98
C VAL A 43 7.02 8.24 8.06
N MET A 44 7.29 7.44 9.09
CA MET A 44 6.60 6.16 9.32
C MET A 44 5.09 6.35 9.51
N VAL A 45 4.66 7.37 10.26
CA VAL A 45 3.25 7.71 10.43
C VAL A 45 2.62 8.09 9.10
N PHE A 46 3.32 8.89 8.29
CA PHE A 46 2.83 9.28 6.97
C PHE A 46 2.69 8.09 6.02
N THR A 47 3.70 7.22 5.95
CA THR A 47 3.67 5.96 5.20
C THR A 47 2.51 5.08 5.66
N LEU A 48 2.28 4.95 6.97
CA LEU A 48 1.14 4.18 7.50
C LEU A 48 -0.20 4.71 7.00
N ILE A 49 -0.38 6.03 6.99
CA ILE A 49 -1.60 6.68 6.48
C ILE A 49 -1.72 6.45 4.96
N CYS A 50 -0.62 6.61 4.21
CA CYS A 50 -0.62 6.43 2.75
C CYS A 50 -0.94 4.99 2.34
N THR A 51 -0.34 4.00 3.03
CA THR A 51 -0.61 2.58 2.79
C THR A 51 -2.08 2.24 3.03
N TRP A 52 -2.77 2.99 3.90
CA TRP A 52 -4.18 2.79 4.18
C TRP A 52 -5.10 3.40 3.11
N ILE A 53 -4.63 4.42 2.39
CA ILE A 53 -5.39 5.07 1.34
C ILE A 53 -5.23 4.28 0.03
N GLY A 54 -6.16 3.36 -0.22
CA GLY A 54 -6.23 2.55 -1.44
C GLY A 54 -7.41 2.92 -2.35
N SER A 55 -7.62 2.13 -3.41
CA SER A 55 -8.76 2.30 -4.32
C SER A 55 -10.10 2.04 -3.63
N GLY A 56 -10.14 1.20 -2.60
CA GLY A 56 -11.33 1.00 -1.77
C GLY A 56 -11.71 2.26 -1.00
N THR A 57 -10.74 2.94 -0.40
CA THR A 57 -10.98 4.19 0.33
C THR A 57 -11.34 5.33 -0.63
N PHE A 58 -10.66 5.42 -1.78
CA PHE A 58 -10.87 6.49 -2.75
C PHE A 58 -12.14 6.31 -3.59
N ILE A 59 -12.24 5.20 -4.33
CA ILE A 59 -13.32 4.98 -5.30
C ILE A 59 -14.59 4.60 -4.55
N ALA A 60 -14.55 3.55 -3.72
CA ALA A 60 -15.74 3.09 -3.02
C ALA A 60 -16.16 4.08 -1.91
N GLY A 61 -15.20 4.74 -1.24
CA GLY A 61 -15.50 5.78 -0.28
C GLY A 61 -16.16 7.02 -0.90
N ALA A 62 -15.69 7.48 -2.06
CA ALA A 62 -16.33 8.58 -2.78
C ALA A 62 -17.74 8.20 -3.26
N GLU A 63 -17.92 6.99 -3.79
CA GLU A 63 -19.24 6.50 -4.17
C GLU A 63 -20.18 6.44 -2.97
N LEU A 64 -19.74 5.90 -1.83
CA LEU A 64 -20.54 5.82 -0.62
C LEU A 64 -20.88 7.22 -0.06
N ALA A 65 -19.92 8.14 -0.07
CA ALA A 65 -20.14 9.53 0.34
C ALA A 65 -21.18 10.23 -0.56
N SER A 66 -21.17 9.95 -1.87
CA SER A 66 -22.17 10.50 -2.80
C SER A 66 -23.59 10.02 -2.49
N LYS A 67 -23.74 8.78 -2.01
CA LYS A 67 -25.04 8.15 -1.70
C LYS A 67 -25.53 8.42 -0.28
N ALA A 68 -24.63 8.39 0.69
CA ALA A 68 -24.94 8.40 2.13
C ALA A 68 -24.54 9.71 2.83
N GLY A 69 -23.92 10.65 2.11
CA GLY A 69 -23.48 11.94 2.65
C GLY A 69 -22.50 11.77 3.81
N PHE A 70 -22.69 12.57 4.86
CA PHE A 70 -21.79 12.60 6.02
C PHE A 70 -21.73 11.27 6.79
N SER A 71 -22.75 10.43 6.68
CA SER A 71 -22.77 9.12 7.35
C SER A 71 -21.71 8.15 6.82
N ALA A 72 -21.17 8.40 5.61
CA ALA A 72 -20.07 7.62 5.04
C ALA A 72 -18.77 7.70 5.87
N ILE A 73 -18.63 8.67 6.78
CA ILE A 73 -17.48 8.75 7.71
C ILE A 73 -17.37 7.55 8.66
N TRP A 74 -18.45 6.77 8.81
CA TRP A 74 -18.41 5.52 9.57
C TRP A 74 -17.61 4.43 8.86
N MET A 75 -17.42 4.51 7.54
CA MET A 75 -16.61 3.55 6.78
C MET A 75 -15.15 3.52 7.25
N PRO A 76 -14.43 4.66 7.41
CA PRO A 76 -13.08 4.66 8.00
C PRO A 76 -13.04 4.54 9.54
N ALA A 77 -14.17 4.64 10.25
CA ALA A 77 -14.18 4.70 11.72
C ALA A 77 -13.53 3.48 12.40
N GLY A 78 -13.72 2.29 11.83
CA GLY A 78 -13.08 1.07 12.32
C GLY A 78 -11.55 1.13 12.25
N ALA A 79 -10.99 1.81 11.25
CA ALA A 79 -9.55 1.99 11.14
C ALA A 79 -9.00 2.97 12.19
N PHE A 80 -9.72 4.06 12.48
CA PHE A 80 -9.32 4.96 13.57
C PHE A 80 -9.30 4.24 14.91
N ALA A 81 -10.31 3.42 15.20
CA ALA A 81 -10.33 2.58 16.40
C ALA A 81 -9.19 1.56 16.41
N GLY A 82 -8.90 0.93 15.26
CA GLY A 82 -7.80 -0.02 15.11
C GLY A 82 -6.43 0.60 15.39
N VAL A 83 -6.16 1.80 14.88
CA VAL A 83 -4.91 2.54 15.14
C VAL A 83 -4.75 2.85 16.62
N ILE A 84 -5.82 3.29 17.29
CA ILE A 84 -5.82 3.54 18.73
C ILE A 84 -5.49 2.25 19.50
N PHE A 85 -6.11 1.12 19.13
CA PHE A 85 -5.84 -0.17 19.75
C PHE A 85 -4.40 -0.64 19.56
N ILE A 86 -3.88 -0.50 18.33
CA ILE A 86 -2.51 -0.87 17.99
C ILE A 86 -1.51 0.01 18.75
N TYR A 87 -1.81 1.29 18.97
CA TYR A 87 -0.94 2.19 19.74
C TYR A 87 -0.65 1.63 21.15
N PHE A 88 -1.67 1.13 21.86
CA PHE A 88 -1.48 0.51 23.17
C PHE A 88 -0.71 -0.82 23.11
N LEU A 89 -0.82 -1.56 22.00
CA LEU A 89 -0.15 -2.84 21.82
C LEU A 89 1.28 -2.69 21.27
N ALA A 90 1.60 -1.58 20.61
CA ALA A 90 2.85 -1.36 19.89
C ALA A 90 4.08 -1.50 20.78
N GLY A 91 4.01 -1.03 22.04
CA GLY A 91 5.10 -1.17 23.01
C GLY A 91 5.43 -2.64 23.28
N LYS A 92 4.40 -3.48 23.47
CA LYS A 92 4.55 -4.91 23.70
C LYS A 92 4.98 -5.66 22.44
N VAL A 93 4.48 -5.27 21.28
CA VAL A 93 4.90 -5.86 19.98
C VAL A 93 6.39 -5.61 19.73
N ARG A 94 6.90 -4.42 20.08
CA ARG A 94 8.31 -4.08 19.89
C ARG A 94 9.28 -4.91 20.72
N THR A 95 8.85 -5.50 21.85
CA THR A 95 9.75 -6.33 22.68
C THR A 95 10.10 -7.66 22.05
N PHE A 96 9.27 -8.19 21.15
CA PHE A 96 9.56 -9.44 20.42
C PHE A 96 10.71 -9.28 19.43
N GLY A 97 10.98 -8.05 18.94
CA GLY A 97 12.12 -7.78 18.06
C GLY A 97 12.05 -8.43 16.67
N GLN A 98 11.01 -9.21 16.37
CA GLN A 98 10.83 -9.97 15.14
C GLN A 98 10.47 -9.09 13.92
N TYR A 99 10.63 -9.67 12.73
CA TYR A 99 10.38 -9.00 11.45
C TYR A 99 8.93 -9.14 10.96
N THR A 100 8.25 -10.25 11.28
CA THR A 100 6.90 -10.52 10.80
C THR A 100 5.91 -10.81 11.93
N ILE A 101 4.61 -10.62 11.65
CA ILE A 101 3.54 -11.02 12.58
C ILE A 101 3.56 -12.54 12.82
N GLY A 102 3.91 -13.32 11.79
CA GLY A 102 4.03 -14.78 11.90
C GLY A 102 5.09 -15.21 12.90
N ASP A 103 6.24 -14.53 12.92
CA ASP A 103 7.32 -14.80 13.89
C ASP A 103 6.88 -14.46 15.33
N ILE A 104 6.12 -13.36 15.50
CA ILE A 104 5.55 -13.00 16.81
C ILE A 104 4.55 -14.07 17.29
N LEU A 105 3.75 -14.62 16.37
CA LEU A 105 2.83 -15.71 16.68
C LEU A 105 3.57 -16.98 17.04
N GLU A 106 4.68 -17.28 16.37
CA GLU A 106 5.53 -18.42 16.69
C GLU A 106 6.10 -18.31 18.10
N GLU A 107 6.68 -17.16 18.44
CA GLU A 107 7.33 -16.94 19.74
C GLU A 107 6.33 -17.06 20.90
N ARG A 108 5.06 -16.70 20.66
CA ARG A 108 4.03 -16.72 21.70
C ARG A 108 3.21 -18.01 21.76
N TYR A 109 2.96 -18.66 20.63
CA TYR A 109 1.99 -19.75 20.50
C TYR A 109 2.53 -20.98 19.75
N GLY A 110 3.76 -20.94 19.27
CA GLY A 110 4.43 -22.04 18.57
C GLY A 110 4.21 -22.06 17.05
N PRO A 111 4.83 -23.02 16.34
CA PRO A 111 4.94 -23.03 14.89
C PRO A 111 3.59 -23.21 14.16
N LEU A 112 2.62 -23.87 14.80
CA LEU A 112 1.27 -24.01 14.24
C LEU A 112 0.55 -22.65 14.11
N ALA A 113 0.75 -21.75 15.07
CA ALA A 113 0.16 -20.41 15.02
C ALA A 113 0.79 -19.56 13.91
N ARG A 114 2.09 -19.70 13.66
CA ARG A 114 2.77 -19.08 12.51
C ARG A 114 2.20 -19.58 11.19
N PHE A 115 2.01 -20.89 11.05
CA PHE A 115 1.46 -21.48 9.82
C PHE A 115 0.05 -20.96 9.53
N ILE A 116 -0.85 -21.04 10.50
CA ILE A 116 -2.22 -20.53 10.37
C ILE A 116 -2.22 -19.03 10.11
N GLY A 117 -1.44 -18.26 10.88
CA GLY A 117 -1.33 -16.81 10.72
C GLY A 117 -0.83 -16.43 9.33
N SER A 118 0.15 -17.15 8.79
CA SER A 118 0.68 -16.90 7.44
C SER A 118 -0.37 -17.17 6.36
N ILE A 119 -1.15 -18.26 6.47
CA ILE A 119 -2.25 -18.54 5.53
C ILE A 119 -3.29 -17.43 5.55
N VAL A 120 -3.73 -17.01 6.74
CA VAL A 120 -4.73 -15.95 6.90
C VAL A 120 -4.23 -14.64 6.30
N ILE A 121 -2.97 -14.27 6.55
CA ILE A 121 -2.34 -13.08 5.97
C ILE A 121 -2.29 -13.18 4.44
N ILE A 122 -1.84 -14.30 3.88
CA ILE A 122 -1.75 -14.49 2.43
C ILE A 122 -3.13 -14.33 1.78
N ILE A 123 -4.17 -14.99 2.31
CA ILE A 123 -5.53 -14.88 1.77
C ILE A 123 -6.05 -13.44 1.88
N SER A 124 -5.89 -12.80 3.04
CA SER A 124 -6.40 -11.45 3.30
C SER A 124 -5.75 -10.40 2.40
N PHE A 125 -4.42 -10.45 2.25
CA PHE A 125 -3.69 -9.52 1.38
C PHE A 125 -3.89 -9.84 -0.10
N THR A 126 -4.09 -11.11 -0.48
CA THR A 126 -4.42 -11.47 -1.87
C THR A 126 -5.77 -10.85 -2.27
N ALA A 127 -6.79 -10.98 -1.43
CA ALA A 127 -8.08 -10.34 -1.66
C ALA A 127 -7.95 -8.82 -1.75
N THR A 128 -7.14 -8.24 -0.86
CA THR A 128 -6.91 -6.78 -0.82
C THR A 128 -6.22 -6.27 -2.08
N VAL A 129 -5.16 -6.94 -2.52
CA VAL A 129 -4.40 -6.54 -3.71
C VAL A 129 -5.21 -6.77 -4.99
N SER A 130 -6.07 -7.79 -5.02
CA SER A 130 -6.87 -8.12 -6.20
C SER A 130 -7.78 -6.97 -6.64
N TYR A 131 -8.49 -6.32 -5.71
CA TYR A 131 -9.36 -5.19 -6.07
C TYR A 131 -8.57 -3.93 -6.47
N GLN A 132 -7.33 -3.79 -6.00
CA GLN A 132 -6.43 -2.71 -6.43
C GLN A 132 -6.04 -2.86 -7.90
N PHE A 133 -5.82 -4.09 -8.38
CA PHE A 133 -5.54 -4.35 -9.80
C PHE A 133 -6.75 -4.09 -10.69
N VAL A 134 -7.96 -4.44 -10.22
CA VAL A 134 -9.22 -4.10 -10.92
C VAL A 134 -9.36 -2.59 -11.07
N ALA A 135 -9.13 -1.83 -9.99
CA ALA A 135 -9.16 -0.38 -10.03
C ALA A 135 -8.11 0.22 -10.99
N GLY A 136 -6.89 -0.30 -10.99
CA GLY A 136 -5.85 0.15 -11.92
C GLY A 136 -6.18 -0.13 -13.39
N GLY A 137 -6.77 -1.29 -13.68
CA GLY A 137 -7.25 -1.61 -15.03
C GLY A 137 -8.35 -0.66 -15.51
N PHE A 138 -9.31 -0.35 -14.64
CA PHE A 138 -10.36 0.63 -14.92
C PHE A 138 -9.78 2.03 -15.19
N ILE A 139 -8.81 2.48 -14.39
CA ILE A 139 -8.15 3.78 -14.60
C ILE A 139 -7.45 3.81 -15.97
N LEU A 140 -6.78 2.73 -16.37
CA LEU A 140 -6.14 2.65 -17.70
C LEU A 140 -7.15 2.66 -18.83
N ASN A 141 -8.29 1.97 -18.69
CA ASN A 141 -9.36 1.99 -19.67
C ASN A 141 -9.88 3.41 -19.89
N VAL A 142 -10.21 4.11 -18.79
CA VAL A 142 -10.68 5.50 -18.82
C VAL A 142 -9.62 6.46 -19.37
N ALA A 143 -8.36 6.34 -18.93
CA ALA A 143 -7.28 7.22 -19.37
C ALA A 143 -6.89 7.05 -20.85
N THR A 144 -7.26 5.92 -21.46
CA THR A 144 -7.01 5.61 -22.87
C THR A 144 -8.26 5.75 -23.74
N ASP A 145 -9.33 6.34 -23.21
CA ASP A 145 -10.62 6.52 -23.89
C ASP A 145 -11.17 5.19 -24.45
N GLY A 146 -10.99 4.10 -23.69
CA GLY A 146 -11.45 2.76 -24.04
C GLY A 146 -10.52 1.97 -24.98
N ALA A 147 -9.36 2.52 -25.38
CA ALA A 147 -8.43 1.80 -26.26
C ALA A 147 -7.80 0.57 -25.59
N VAL A 148 -7.63 0.58 -24.26
CA VAL A 148 -7.17 -0.58 -23.47
C VAL A 148 -8.39 -1.17 -22.75
N PRO A 149 -8.82 -2.41 -23.08
CA PRO A 149 -9.89 -3.08 -22.34
C PRO A 149 -9.50 -3.32 -20.88
N ASP A 150 -10.49 -3.33 -19.97
CA ASP A 150 -10.26 -3.50 -18.52
C ASP A 150 -9.44 -4.75 -18.21
N SER A 151 -9.75 -5.89 -18.85
CA SER A 151 -9.03 -7.15 -18.66
C SER A 151 -7.53 -7.04 -18.97
N THR A 152 -7.18 -6.35 -20.06
CA THR A 152 -5.80 -6.07 -20.43
C THR A 152 -5.15 -5.07 -19.48
N GLY A 153 -5.88 -4.02 -19.08
CA GLY A 153 -5.41 -3.03 -18.12
C GLY A 153 -5.10 -3.63 -16.75
N ILE A 154 -5.90 -4.59 -16.27
CA ILE A 154 -5.67 -5.33 -15.02
C ILE A 154 -4.34 -6.09 -15.10
N ILE A 155 -4.10 -6.82 -16.19
CA ILE A 155 -2.88 -7.60 -16.38
C ILE A 155 -1.65 -6.68 -16.43
N ILE A 156 -1.73 -5.58 -17.18
CA ILE A 156 -0.64 -4.58 -17.27
C ILE A 156 -0.32 -4.02 -15.88
N THR A 157 -1.35 -3.60 -15.13
CA THR A 157 -1.20 -3.06 -13.78
C THR A 157 -0.58 -4.10 -12.84
N ALA A 158 -1.08 -5.33 -12.86
CA ALA A 158 -0.59 -6.40 -12.01
C ALA A 158 0.88 -6.70 -12.28
N ILE A 159 1.27 -6.87 -13.55
CA ILE A 159 2.66 -7.11 -13.96
C ILE A 159 3.55 -5.97 -13.47
N PHE A 160 3.18 -4.72 -13.77
CA PHE A 160 3.97 -3.56 -13.39
C PHE A 160 4.14 -3.46 -11.87
N VAL A 161 3.06 -3.55 -11.10
CA VAL A 161 3.09 -3.42 -9.64
C VAL A 161 3.86 -4.57 -8.99
N LEU A 162 3.72 -5.79 -9.50
CA LEU A 162 4.48 -6.95 -9.00
C LEU A 162 5.98 -6.76 -9.22
N PHE A 163 6.41 -6.37 -10.43
CA PHE A 163 7.83 -6.10 -10.71
C PHE A 163 8.36 -4.92 -9.88
N PHE A 164 7.58 -3.84 -9.80
CA PHE A 164 7.94 -2.65 -9.04
C PHE A 164 8.12 -2.99 -7.55
N THR A 165 7.18 -3.75 -6.96
CA THR A 165 7.17 -4.08 -5.54
C THR A 165 8.19 -5.17 -5.20
N ALA A 166 8.34 -6.20 -6.03
CA ALA A 166 9.36 -7.23 -5.82
C ALA A 166 10.78 -6.65 -5.85
N SER A 167 10.97 -5.56 -6.61
CA SER A 167 12.22 -4.81 -6.67
C SER A 167 12.33 -3.72 -5.59
N ALA A 168 11.27 -3.49 -4.80
CA ALA A 168 11.22 -2.46 -3.77
C ALA A 168 11.58 -3.03 -2.39
N GLY A 169 12.55 -2.45 -1.70
CA GLY A 169 12.71 -2.64 -0.25
C GLY A 169 11.83 -1.68 0.55
N MET A 170 11.65 -1.92 1.86
CA MET A 170 10.87 -1.05 2.76
C MET A 170 11.30 0.42 2.68
N ILE A 171 12.61 0.69 2.56
CA ILE A 171 13.13 2.05 2.34
C ILE A 171 12.54 2.68 1.07
N ALA A 172 12.51 1.94 -0.05
CA ALA A 172 11.97 2.47 -1.30
C ALA A 172 10.50 2.83 -1.15
N VAL A 173 9.71 1.95 -0.52
CA VAL A 173 8.27 2.16 -0.26
C VAL A 173 8.04 3.41 0.59
N ILE A 174 8.77 3.57 1.70
CA ILE A 174 8.64 4.73 2.60
C ILE A 174 8.86 6.05 1.83
N TYR A 175 9.88 6.10 0.97
CA TYR A 175 10.19 7.30 0.21
C TYR A 175 9.30 7.50 -1.02
N THR A 176 8.64 6.47 -1.55
CA THR A 176 7.61 6.62 -2.59
C THR A 176 6.27 7.02 -2.01
N ASP A 177 5.95 6.57 -0.80
CA ASP A 177 4.69 6.88 -0.12
C ASP A 177 4.58 8.36 0.21
N LEU A 178 5.67 9.02 0.61
CA LEU A 178 5.66 10.44 0.95
C LEU A 178 5.14 11.33 -0.21
N PRO A 179 5.74 11.32 -1.42
CA PRO A 179 5.22 12.10 -2.55
C PRO A 179 3.86 11.61 -3.04
N ASN A 180 3.62 10.28 -3.07
CA ASN A 180 2.31 9.72 -3.44
C ASN A 180 1.19 10.28 -2.55
N GLY A 181 1.40 10.26 -1.24
CA GLY A 181 0.44 10.76 -0.27
C GLY A 181 0.18 12.25 -0.38
N ILE A 182 1.22 13.05 -0.64
CA ILE A 182 1.05 14.50 -0.85
C ILE A 182 0.19 14.75 -2.10
N ILE A 183 0.46 14.04 -3.20
CA ILE A 183 -0.32 14.15 -4.43
C ILE A 183 -1.78 13.76 -4.18
N ILE A 184 -2.01 12.65 -3.48
CA ILE A 184 -3.33 12.17 -3.06
C ILE A 184 -4.08 13.23 -2.26
N VAL A 185 -3.46 13.81 -1.23
CA VAL A 185 -4.10 14.81 -0.37
C VAL A 185 -4.43 16.08 -1.15
N LEU A 186 -3.50 16.57 -1.98
CA LEU A 186 -3.74 17.74 -2.82
C LEU A 186 -4.86 17.48 -3.83
N ALA A 187 -4.90 16.29 -4.43
CA ALA A 187 -5.96 15.91 -5.36
C ALA A 187 -7.35 15.80 -4.70
N CYS A 188 -7.42 15.53 -3.39
CA CYS A 188 -8.69 15.57 -2.65
C CYS A 188 -9.16 16.99 -2.30
N LEU A 189 -8.25 17.96 -2.24
CA LEU A 189 -8.55 19.33 -1.82
C LEU A 189 -8.87 20.27 -2.99
N LEU A 190 -8.44 19.92 -4.20
CA LEU A 190 -8.65 20.66 -5.46
C LEU A 190 -9.91 20.15 -6.17
#